data_AF-A0A7H8QK82-F1
#
_entry.id   AF-A0A7H8QK82-F1
#
_cell.length_a   1.000
_cell.length_b   1.000
_cell.length_c   1.000
_cell.angle_alpha   90.00
_cell.angle_beta   90.00
_cell.angle_gamma   90.00
#
_symmetry.space_group_name_H-M   'P 1'
#
loop_
_entity.id
_entity.type
_entity.pdbx_description
1 polymer ?
#
loop_
_entity_poly.entity_id
_entity_poly.type
_entity_poly.pdbx_seq_one_letter_code
_entity_poly.pdbx_strand_id
1 'polypeptide(L)'
;MAAKPHHTVAKLRREYAKLGLPNSGKRADLVRRLQDCRISATAPTPADSSSSDEDFIGCWVATTILSHVSDAIEMARQKLIDAAQNDTLQEETLRNDDRVITNRRGGFLSRMREDLDDVCNKLAILDEKLEATTARLTALTADHTVKTEALFAKTDELERTAVGFRDFRNKFIGTYKRDILQDYNDENINCFNDGDVNSNDTTLVTRS
;
A
#
# COMPACT_ATOMS: atom_id res chain seq x y z
N MET A 1 10.06 -29.61 22.53
CA MET A 1 9.18 -28.56 23.08
C MET A 1 9.37 -27.30 22.26
N ALA A 2 8.44 -26.96 21.36
CA ALA A 2 8.55 -25.76 20.53
C ALA A 2 8.20 -24.52 21.37
N ALA A 3 9.12 -23.54 21.41
CA ALA A 3 8.91 -22.28 22.10
C ALA A 3 7.71 -21.53 21.49
N LYS A 4 6.70 -21.20 22.30
CA LYS A 4 5.56 -20.40 21.86
C LYS A 4 6.08 -18.98 21.53
N PRO A 5 5.97 -18.49 20.29
CA PRO A 5 6.45 -17.16 19.96
C PRO A 5 5.61 -16.11 20.71
N HIS A 6 6.26 -15.32 21.56
CA HIS A 6 5.64 -14.21 22.28
C HIS A 6 5.41 -13.03 21.31
N HIS A 7 4.32 -13.07 20.55
CA HIS A 7 3.87 -11.91 19.79
C HIS A 7 3.21 -10.88 20.72
N THR A 8 3.74 -9.66 20.75
CA THR A 8 3.13 -8.49 21.43
C THR A 8 1.83 -8.12 20.72
N VAL A 9 0.82 -7.63 21.46
CA VAL A 9 -0.50 -7.23 20.92
C VAL A 9 -0.36 -6.22 19.77
N ALA A 10 0.61 -5.31 19.86
CA ALA A 10 0.91 -4.34 18.81
C ALA A 10 1.33 -5.01 17.48
N LYS A 11 2.15 -6.08 17.54
CA LYS A 11 2.55 -6.83 16.33
C LYS A 11 1.36 -7.56 15.72
N LEU A 12 0.52 -8.19 16.54
CA LEU A 12 -0.70 -8.87 16.08
C LEU A 12 -1.63 -7.89 15.37
N ARG A 13 -1.93 -6.73 15.98
CA ARG A 13 -2.80 -5.72 15.35
C ARG A 13 -2.25 -5.19 14.02
N ARG A 14 -0.93 -5.06 13.89
CA ARG A 14 -0.28 -4.63 12.64
C ARG A 14 -0.46 -5.66 11.52
N GLU A 15 -0.36 -6.95 11.84
CA GLU A 15 -0.63 -8.03 10.89
C GLU A 15 -2.11 -8.07 10.48
N TYR A 16 -3.04 -7.88 11.42
CA TYR A 16 -4.48 -7.76 11.12
C TYR A 16 -4.80 -6.59 10.20
N ALA A 17 -4.18 -5.43 10.43
CA ALA A 17 -4.35 -4.24 9.59
C ALA A 17 -3.84 -4.48 8.15
N LYS A 18 -2.73 -5.21 7.97
CA LYS A 18 -2.23 -5.59 6.64
C LYS A 18 -3.18 -6.53 5.90
N LEU A 19 -3.90 -7.39 6.62
CA LEU A 19 -4.84 -8.37 6.06
C LEU A 19 -6.26 -7.82 5.90
N GLY A 20 -6.50 -6.54 6.24
CA GLY A 20 -7.86 -5.94 6.17
C GLY A 20 -8.86 -6.53 7.16
N LEU A 21 -8.39 -7.23 8.20
CA LEU A 21 -9.24 -7.92 9.18
C LEU A 21 -9.50 -7.06 10.42
N PRO A 22 -10.63 -7.25 11.12
CA PRO A 22 -10.98 -6.48 12.31
C PRO A 22 -9.95 -6.69 13.43
N ASN A 23 -9.32 -5.59 13.87
CA ASN A 23 -8.21 -5.57 14.83
C ASN A 23 -8.64 -5.34 16.31
N SER A 24 -9.95 -5.39 16.58
CA SER A 24 -10.53 -5.25 17.91
C SER A 24 -10.60 -6.61 18.64
N GLY A 25 -10.33 -6.59 19.95
CA GLY A 25 -10.41 -7.77 20.83
C GLY A 25 -9.23 -7.92 21.80
N LYS A 26 -9.33 -8.92 22.68
CA LYS A 26 -8.26 -9.30 23.62
C LYS A 26 -7.17 -10.08 22.87
N ARG A 27 -5.95 -10.14 23.43
CA ARG A 27 -4.80 -10.84 22.83
C ARG A 27 -5.12 -12.30 22.45
N ALA A 28 -5.84 -13.02 23.31
CA ALA A 28 -6.23 -14.41 23.08
C ALA A 28 -7.10 -14.57 21.83
N ASP A 29 -8.03 -13.63 21.61
CA ASP A 29 -8.93 -13.65 20.46
C ASP A 29 -8.17 -13.40 19.15
N LEU A 30 -7.23 -12.44 19.17
CA LEU A 30 -6.38 -12.14 18.01
C LEU A 30 -5.47 -13.32 17.63
N VAL A 31 -4.92 -14.03 18.61
CA VAL A 31 -4.09 -15.22 18.34
C VAL A 31 -4.93 -16.37 17.81
N ARG A 32 -6.12 -16.62 18.38
CA ARG A 32 -7.02 -17.69 17.92
C ARG A 32 -7.44 -17.46 16.47
N ARG A 33 -7.91 -16.25 16.14
CA ARG A 33 -8.31 -15.89 14.76
C ARG A 33 -7.14 -16.05 13.76
N LEU A 34 -5.89 -15.76 14.14
CA LEU A 34 -4.72 -15.95 13.27
C LEU A 34 -4.41 -17.43 13.03
N GLN A 35 -4.61 -18.27 14.05
CA GLN A 35 -4.47 -19.72 13.90
C GLN A 35 -5.58 -20.28 12.99
N ASP A 36 -6.83 -19.84 13.19
CA ASP A 36 -7.97 -20.26 12.37
C ASP A 36 -7.78 -19.87 10.90
N CYS A 37 -7.32 -18.65 10.60
CA CYS A 37 -7.00 -18.22 9.23
C CYS A 37 -5.88 -19.05 8.59
N ARG A 38 -4.84 -19.43 9.34
CA ARG A 38 -3.74 -20.27 8.82
C ARG A 38 -4.19 -21.69 8.51
N ILE A 39 -5.05 -22.26 9.35
CA ILE A 39 -5.62 -23.59 9.17
C ILE A 39 -6.61 -23.58 7.99
N SER A 40 -7.42 -22.52 7.86
CA SER A 40 -8.33 -22.34 6.72
C SER A 40 -7.60 -22.14 5.39
N ALA A 41 -6.40 -21.57 5.39
CA ALA A 41 -5.58 -21.42 4.19
C ALA A 41 -4.86 -22.72 3.75
N THR A 42 -4.89 -23.77 4.58
CA THR A 42 -4.19 -25.04 4.31
C THR A 42 -5.12 -26.26 4.23
N ALA A 43 -6.44 -26.09 4.29
CA ALA A 43 -7.40 -27.17 4.10
C ALA A 43 -7.96 -27.19 2.66
N PRO A 44 -7.75 -28.25 1.87
CA PRO A 44 -8.42 -28.43 0.59
C PRO A 44 -9.89 -28.80 0.88
N THR A 45 -10.80 -27.85 0.68
CA THR A 45 -12.24 -28.11 0.77
C THR A 45 -12.78 -28.22 -0.65
N PRO A 46 -13.54 -29.28 -0.99
CA PRO A 46 -14.10 -29.49 -2.32
C PRO A 46 -15.14 -28.41 -2.61
N ALA A 47 -14.95 -27.70 -3.72
CA ALA A 47 -15.89 -26.72 -4.21
C ALA A 47 -17.05 -27.42 -4.92
N ASP A 48 -18.25 -27.30 -4.35
CA ASP A 48 -19.50 -27.51 -5.07
C ASP A 48 -19.86 -26.22 -5.84
N SER A 49 -19.71 -26.32 -7.16
CA SER A 49 -20.64 -25.86 -8.19
C SER A 49 -21.21 -24.43 -8.09
N SER A 50 -20.55 -23.48 -8.77
CA SER A 50 -21.27 -22.44 -9.52
C SER A 50 -20.70 -22.35 -10.93
N SER A 51 -21.52 -22.75 -11.90
CA SER A 51 -21.32 -22.71 -13.33
C SER A 51 -20.81 -21.35 -13.83
N SER A 52 -19.60 -21.34 -14.38
CA SER A 52 -19.17 -20.31 -15.32
C SER A 52 -18.30 -21.01 -16.36
N ASP A 53 -18.74 -20.92 -17.61
CA ASP A 53 -18.17 -21.54 -18.81
C ASP A 53 -16.74 -21.04 -19.10
N GLU A 54 -15.76 -21.48 -18.31
CA GLU A 54 -14.32 -21.26 -18.54
C GLU A 54 -13.55 -22.60 -18.60
N ASP A 55 -14.24 -23.70 -18.88
CA ASP A 55 -13.68 -25.05 -19.03
C ASP A 55 -13.12 -25.34 -20.43
N PHE A 56 -12.52 -24.35 -21.12
CA PHE A 56 -11.90 -24.59 -22.44
C PHE A 56 -10.37 -24.41 -22.50
N ILE A 57 -9.69 -24.07 -21.39
CA ILE A 57 -8.21 -23.92 -21.38
C ILE A 57 -7.55 -24.78 -20.28
N GLY A 58 -8.10 -25.96 -20.01
CA GLY A 58 -7.54 -26.94 -19.07
C GLY A 58 -7.21 -28.31 -19.68
N CYS A 59 -7.41 -28.51 -20.98
CA CYS A 59 -7.31 -29.82 -21.62
C CYS A 59 -6.22 -29.88 -22.71
N TRP A 60 -5.02 -29.41 -22.40
CA TRP A 60 -3.83 -29.80 -23.17
C TRP A 60 -2.76 -30.25 -22.17
N VAL A 61 -2.26 -31.47 -22.36
CA VAL A 61 -1.26 -32.15 -21.53
C VAL A 61 -1.79 -32.89 -20.29
N ALA A 62 -2.99 -33.48 -20.38
CA ALA A 62 -3.14 -34.85 -19.88
C ALA A 62 -2.60 -35.81 -20.96
N THR A 63 -1.31 -35.71 -21.27
CA THR A 63 -0.60 -36.79 -21.93
C THR A 63 -0.70 -37.97 -20.96
N THR A 64 -1.60 -38.90 -21.29
CA THR A 64 -1.29 -40.32 -21.20
C THR A 64 0.20 -40.43 -21.46
N ILE A 65 0.96 -40.85 -20.44
CA ILE A 65 2.38 -41.09 -20.56
C ILE A 65 2.51 -42.11 -21.69
N LEU A 66 2.73 -41.61 -22.90
CA LEU A 66 3.02 -42.43 -24.06
C LEU A 66 4.28 -43.19 -23.69
N SER A 67 4.16 -44.51 -23.69
CA SER A 67 5.22 -45.44 -23.33
C SER A 67 6.52 -45.24 -24.13
N HIS A 68 6.49 -44.40 -25.18
CA HIS A 68 7.67 -43.88 -25.88
C HIS A 68 7.43 -42.44 -26.39
N VAL A 69 8.40 -41.54 -26.12
CA VAL A 69 8.42 -40.16 -26.67
C VAL A 69 8.40 -40.17 -28.21
N SER A 70 8.96 -41.22 -28.83
CA SER A 70 9.00 -41.39 -30.29
C SER A 70 7.60 -41.45 -30.91
N ASP A 71 6.69 -42.21 -30.29
CA ASP A 71 5.32 -42.39 -30.79
C ASP A 71 4.51 -41.11 -30.64
N ALA A 72 4.77 -40.33 -29.58
CA ALA A 72 4.15 -39.03 -29.38
C ALA A 72 4.57 -38.03 -30.46
N ILE A 73 5.86 -38.05 -30.83
CA ILE A 73 6.40 -37.22 -31.91
C ILE A 73 5.83 -37.64 -33.26
N GLU A 74 5.77 -38.94 -33.57
CA GLU A 74 5.16 -39.41 -34.82
C GLU A 74 3.67 -39.06 -34.90
N MET A 75 2.91 -39.26 -33.82
CA MET A 75 1.49 -38.94 -33.80
C MET A 75 1.24 -37.43 -33.94
N ALA A 76 2.08 -36.58 -33.33
CA ALA A 76 2.04 -35.14 -33.53
C ALA A 76 2.38 -34.75 -34.98
N ARG A 77 3.37 -35.40 -35.58
CA ARG A 77 3.78 -35.17 -36.98
C ARG A 77 2.70 -35.59 -37.97
N GLN A 78 2.06 -36.73 -37.76
CA GLN A 78 0.96 -37.21 -38.60
C GLN A 78 -0.25 -36.29 -38.50
N LYS A 79 -0.62 -35.85 -37.28
CA LYS A 79 -1.70 -34.85 -37.10
C LYS A 79 -1.40 -33.53 -37.81
N LEU A 80 -0.13 -33.10 -37.85
CA LEU A 80 0.27 -31.90 -38.61
C LEU A 80 0.11 -32.10 -40.12
N ILE A 81 0.49 -33.28 -40.64
CA ILE A 81 0.33 -33.61 -42.06
C ILE A 81 -1.16 -33.69 -42.42
N ASP A 82 -1.96 -34.37 -41.62
CA ASP A 82 -3.41 -34.51 -41.85
C ASP A 82 -4.10 -33.14 -41.80
N ALA A 83 -3.72 -32.27 -40.86
CA ALA A 83 -4.23 -30.91 -40.79
C ALA A 83 -3.80 -30.07 -42.01
N ALA A 84 -2.57 -30.22 -42.49
CA ALA A 84 -2.09 -29.51 -43.68
C ALA A 84 -2.78 -29.96 -44.97
N GLN A 85 -3.20 -31.23 -45.04
CA GLN A 85 -3.82 -31.81 -46.23
C GLN A 85 -5.36 -31.70 -46.24
N ASN A 86 -6.01 -31.70 -45.07
CA ASN A 86 -7.48 -31.76 -44.98
C ASN A 86 -8.14 -30.43 -44.57
N ASP A 87 -7.42 -29.49 -43.97
CA ASP A 87 -8.02 -28.18 -43.69
C ASP A 87 -8.11 -27.36 -44.99
N THR A 88 -9.33 -26.98 -45.34
CA THR A 88 -9.57 -26.03 -46.43
C THR A 88 -8.86 -24.72 -46.09
N LEU A 89 -7.91 -24.35 -46.95
CA LEU A 89 -7.22 -23.07 -46.88
C LEU A 89 -8.27 -21.96 -47.00
N GLN A 90 -8.34 -21.10 -46.00
CA GLN A 90 -9.21 -19.93 -46.01
C GLN A 90 -8.36 -18.71 -46.40
N GLU A 91 -8.81 -17.97 -47.39
CA GLU A 91 -8.21 -16.69 -47.74
C GLU A 91 -8.72 -15.67 -46.73
N GLU A 92 -7.83 -15.19 -45.85
CA GLU A 92 -8.17 -14.17 -44.86
C GLU A 92 -7.48 -12.87 -45.26
N THR A 93 -8.27 -11.82 -45.44
CA THR A 93 -7.77 -10.46 -45.65
C THR A 93 -7.29 -9.91 -44.32
N LEU A 94 -5.98 -9.68 -44.20
CA LEU A 94 -5.39 -8.97 -43.06
C LEU A 94 -5.73 -7.48 -43.14
N ARG A 95 -5.51 -6.78 -42.01
CA ARG A 95 -5.80 -5.35 -41.82
C ARG A 95 -5.13 -4.40 -42.81
N ASN A 96 -4.11 -4.86 -43.56
CA ASN A 96 -3.31 -4.06 -44.50
C ASN A 96 -3.58 -4.39 -45.97
N ASP A 97 -4.75 -4.95 -46.31
CA ASP A 97 -5.10 -5.47 -47.65
C ASP A 97 -4.20 -6.61 -48.17
N ASP A 98 -3.23 -7.08 -47.36
CA ASP A 98 -2.47 -8.28 -47.65
C ASP A 98 -3.35 -9.52 -47.45
N ARG A 99 -3.56 -10.26 -48.55
CA ARG A 99 -4.26 -11.54 -48.53
C ARG A 99 -3.30 -12.62 -48.11
N VAL A 100 -3.58 -13.25 -46.96
CA VAL A 100 -2.81 -14.42 -46.52
C VAL A 100 -3.72 -15.62 -46.53
N ILE A 101 -3.29 -16.64 -47.27
CA ILE A 101 -3.97 -17.92 -47.31
C ILE A 101 -3.49 -18.71 -46.09
N THR A 102 -4.35 -18.87 -45.09
CA THR A 102 -4.03 -19.66 -43.90
C THR A 102 -5.13 -20.69 -43.64
N ASN A 103 -4.81 -21.78 -42.96
CA ASN A 103 -5.88 -22.63 -42.42
C ASN A 103 -6.59 -21.88 -41.27
N ARG A 104 -7.80 -22.31 -40.88
CA ARG A 104 -8.57 -21.71 -39.77
C ARG A 104 -7.74 -21.47 -38.50
N ARG A 105 -6.76 -22.34 -38.26
CA ARG A 105 -5.83 -22.26 -37.12
C ARG A 105 -4.83 -21.11 -37.26
N GLY A 106 -4.33 -20.83 -38.46
CA GLY A 106 -3.42 -19.71 -38.73
C GLY A 106 -4.09 -18.34 -38.54
N GLY A 107 -5.35 -18.20 -38.93
CA GLY A 107 -6.14 -16.98 -38.67
C GLY A 107 -6.35 -16.70 -37.19
N PHE A 108 -6.63 -17.74 -36.40
CA PHE A 108 -6.73 -17.63 -34.94
C PHE A 108 -5.41 -17.15 -34.31
N LEU A 109 -4.27 -17.74 -34.70
CA LEU A 109 -2.96 -17.34 -34.18
C LEU A 109 -2.59 -15.90 -34.57
N SER A 110 -3.00 -15.46 -35.77
CA SER A 110 -2.77 -14.09 -36.24
C SER A 110 -3.55 -13.08 -35.39
N ARG A 111 -4.84 -13.33 -35.13
CA ARG A 111 -5.65 -12.51 -34.20
C ARG A 111 -5.04 -12.45 -32.80
N MET A 112 -4.65 -13.61 -32.26
CA MET A 112 -4.03 -13.69 -30.94
C MET A 112 -2.70 -12.90 -30.87
N ARG A 113 -1.95 -12.83 -31.97
CA ARG A 113 -0.74 -12.00 -32.05
C ARG A 113 -1.07 -10.50 -32.02
N GLU A 114 -2.08 -10.06 -32.76
CA GLU A 114 -2.54 -8.66 -32.72
C GLU A 114 -3.00 -8.27 -31.31
N ASP A 115 -3.77 -9.15 -30.64
CA ASP A 115 -4.18 -8.95 -29.25
C ASP A 115 -2.97 -8.87 -28.30
N LEU A 116 -1.93 -9.67 -28.53
CA LEU A 116 -0.70 -9.65 -27.74
C LEU A 116 0.07 -8.34 -27.93
N ASP A 117 0.19 -7.85 -29.17
CA ASP A 117 0.83 -6.58 -29.49
C ASP A 117 0.06 -5.41 -28.84
N ASP A 118 -1.27 -5.45 -28.86
CA ASP A 118 -2.12 -4.48 -28.16
C ASP A 118 -1.92 -4.50 -26.64
N VAL A 119 -1.80 -5.69 -26.04
CA VAL A 119 -1.49 -5.84 -24.61
C VAL A 119 -0.10 -5.29 -24.30
N CYS A 120 0.91 -5.60 -25.10
CA CYS A 120 2.26 -5.06 -24.96
C CYS A 120 2.27 -3.52 -25.04
N ASN A 121 1.55 -2.93 -25.99
CA ASN A 121 1.42 -1.48 -26.11
C ASN A 121 0.74 -0.87 -24.87
N LYS A 122 -0.32 -1.50 -24.37
CA LYS A 122 -1.00 -1.06 -23.13
C LYS A 122 -0.07 -1.14 -21.91
N LEU A 123 0.74 -2.20 -21.80
CA LEU A 123 1.73 -2.34 -20.74
C LEU A 123 2.77 -1.22 -20.80
N ALA A 124 3.31 -0.92 -22.00
CA ALA A 124 4.26 0.17 -22.16
C ALA A 124 3.69 1.54 -21.72
N ILE A 125 2.43 1.82 -22.06
CA ILE A 125 1.73 3.05 -21.63
C ILE A 125 1.54 3.07 -20.10
N LEU A 126 1.24 1.93 -19.49
CA LEU A 126 1.09 1.84 -18.04
C LEU A 126 2.42 2.03 -17.32
N ASP A 127 3.51 1.50 -17.85
CA ASP A 127 4.86 1.69 -17.31
C ASP A 127 5.28 3.17 -17.37
N GLU A 128 5.03 3.86 -18.49
CA GLU A 128 5.30 5.30 -18.60
C GLU A 128 4.48 6.12 -17.57
N LYS A 129 3.20 5.76 -17.39
CA LYS A 129 2.35 6.39 -16.36
C LYS A 129 2.84 6.10 -14.94
N LEU A 130 3.32 4.87 -14.68
CA LEU A 130 3.87 4.49 -13.39
C LEU A 130 5.13 5.29 -13.07
N GLU A 131 6.03 5.44 -14.04
CA GLU A 131 7.23 6.27 -13.91
C GLU A 131 6.88 7.75 -13.67
N ALA A 132 5.94 8.31 -14.45
CA ALA A 132 5.51 9.70 -14.29
C ALA A 132 4.87 9.97 -12.92
N THR A 133 4.05 9.04 -12.42
CA THR A 133 3.42 9.17 -11.10
C THR A 133 4.44 9.01 -9.97
N THR A 134 5.41 8.11 -10.13
CA THR A 134 6.52 7.93 -9.19
C THR A 134 7.37 9.19 -9.13
N ALA A 135 7.75 9.77 -10.27
CA ALA A 135 8.47 11.04 -10.33
C ALA A 135 7.70 12.17 -9.62
N ARG A 136 6.38 12.27 -9.86
CA ARG A 136 5.53 13.26 -9.19
C ARG A 136 5.50 13.08 -7.66
N LEU A 137 5.43 11.85 -7.17
CA LEU A 137 5.44 11.55 -5.73
C LEU A 137 6.78 11.91 -5.09
N THR A 138 7.89 11.64 -5.76
CA THR A 138 9.23 12.00 -5.27
C THR A 138 9.41 13.52 -5.18
N ALA A 139 8.95 14.27 -6.20
CA ALA A 139 8.98 15.73 -6.20
C ALA A 139 8.11 16.33 -5.08
N LEU A 140 6.91 15.78 -4.87
CA LEU A 140 6.03 16.22 -3.79
C LEU A 140 6.64 15.94 -2.42
N THR A 141 7.27 14.78 -2.25
CA THR A 141 7.94 14.42 -1.00
C THR A 141 9.10 15.37 -0.71
N ALA A 142 9.92 15.71 -1.72
CA ALA A 142 11.01 16.68 -1.58
C ALA A 142 10.51 18.10 -1.22
N ASP A 143 9.40 18.55 -1.81
CA ASP A 143 8.79 19.84 -1.46
C ASP A 143 8.27 19.84 -0.01
N HIS A 144 7.61 18.75 0.40
CA HIS A 144 7.14 18.61 1.78
C HIS A 144 8.28 18.57 2.79
N THR A 145 9.39 17.89 2.50
CA THR A 145 10.55 17.86 3.41
C THR A 145 11.13 19.26 3.63
N VAL A 146 11.30 20.04 2.55
CA VAL A 146 11.80 21.42 2.63
C VAL A 146 10.85 22.30 3.45
N LYS A 147 9.52 22.18 3.24
CA LYS A 147 8.52 22.92 4.02
C LYS A 147 8.56 22.55 5.50
N THR A 148 8.72 21.27 5.83
CA THR A 148 8.81 20.84 7.23
C THR A 148 10.07 21.37 7.91
N GLU A 149 11.22 21.34 7.24
CA GLU A 149 12.47 21.89 7.76
C GLU A 149 12.37 23.40 8.01
N ALA A 150 11.74 24.14 7.08
CA ALA A 150 11.49 25.57 7.25
C ALA A 150 10.58 25.88 8.46
N LEU A 151 9.55 25.06 8.70
CA LEU A 151 8.67 25.22 9.87
C LEU A 151 9.39 24.90 11.18
N PHE A 152 10.25 23.89 11.20
CA PHE A 152 11.09 23.60 12.37
C PHE A 152 12.05 24.76 12.66
N ALA A 153 12.74 25.28 11.64
CA ALA A 153 13.63 26.43 11.82
C ALA A 153 12.90 27.67 12.39
N LYS A 154 11.68 27.95 11.91
CA LYS A 154 10.84 29.03 12.44
C LYS A 154 10.38 28.79 13.87
N THR A 155 10.08 27.54 14.22
CA THR A 155 9.71 27.16 15.59
C THR A 155 10.89 27.37 16.53
N ASP A 156 12.09 26.93 16.15
CA ASP A 156 13.31 27.15 16.93
C ASP A 156 13.61 28.65 17.13
N GLU A 157 13.39 29.48 16.11
CA GLU A 157 13.53 30.93 16.21
C GLU A 157 12.53 31.53 17.21
N LEU A 158 11.26 31.13 17.15
CA LEU A 158 10.24 31.56 18.10
C LEU A 158 10.57 31.13 19.53
N GLU A 159 11.08 29.92 19.73
CA GLU A 159 11.50 29.45 21.06
C GLU A 159 12.64 30.31 21.62
N ARG A 160 13.66 30.64 20.80
CA ARG A 160 14.75 31.52 21.23
C ARG A 160 14.25 32.91 21.61
N THR A 161 13.36 33.51 20.80
CA THR A 161 12.80 34.84 21.11
C THR A 161 11.91 34.82 22.36
N ALA A 162 11.13 33.76 22.57
CA ALA A 162 10.28 33.62 23.75
C ALA A 162 11.09 33.55 25.06
N VAL A 163 12.25 32.88 25.04
CA VAL A 163 13.20 32.89 26.16
C VAL A 163 13.70 34.31 26.42
N GLY A 164 14.11 35.03 25.37
CA GLY A 164 14.55 36.42 25.49
C GLY A 164 13.50 37.36 26.10
N PHE A 165 12.24 37.23 25.70
CA PHE A 165 11.13 37.99 26.31
C PHE A 165 10.90 37.63 27.77
N ARG A 166 11.03 36.35 28.13
CA ARG A 166 10.91 35.90 29.53
C ARG A 166 11.99 36.53 30.40
N ASP A 167 13.23 36.53 29.93
CA ASP A 167 14.36 37.11 30.64
C ASP A 167 14.23 38.63 30.75
N PHE A 168 13.83 39.30 29.65
CA PHE A 168 13.54 40.72 29.65
C PHE A 168 12.44 41.07 30.66
N ARG A 169 11.33 40.33 30.67
CA ARG A 169 10.23 40.51 31.62
C ARG A 169 10.71 40.34 33.06
N ASN A 170 11.47 39.28 33.35
CA ASN A 170 11.99 39.02 34.69
C ASN A 170 12.92 40.15 35.16
N LYS A 171 13.78 40.65 34.28
CA LYS A 171 14.65 41.79 34.54
C LYS A 171 13.84 43.07 34.80
N PHE A 172 12.87 43.37 33.94
CA PHE A 172 11.98 44.52 34.08
C PHE A 172 11.23 44.49 35.41
N ILE A 173 10.61 43.36 35.75
CA ILE A 173 9.91 43.18 37.05
C ILE A 173 10.87 43.37 38.21
N GLY A 174 12.09 42.83 38.13
CA GLY A 174 13.11 42.97 39.16
C GLY A 174 13.53 44.42 39.37
N THR A 175 13.83 45.16 38.29
CA THR A 175 14.17 46.58 38.34
C THR A 175 13.00 47.41 38.86
N TYR A 176 11.78 47.17 38.39
CA TYR A 176 10.59 47.88 38.86
C TYR A 176 10.36 47.68 40.37
N LYS A 177 10.49 46.43 40.86
CA LYS A 177 10.35 46.12 42.29
C LYS A 177 11.42 46.82 43.14
N ARG A 178 12.65 46.86 42.65
CA ARG A 178 13.77 47.48 43.37
C ARG A 178 13.63 49.00 43.39
N ASP A 179 13.48 49.61 42.21
CA ASP A 179 13.66 51.05 42.07
C ASP A 179 12.38 51.84 42.34
N ILE A 180 11.20 51.25 42.08
CA ILE A 180 9.92 51.94 42.28
C ILE A 180 9.23 51.46 43.55
N LEU A 181 9.25 50.17 43.86
CA LEU A 181 8.50 49.66 45.01
C LEU A 181 9.26 49.70 46.35
N GLN A 182 10.61 49.68 46.38
CA GLN A 182 11.33 49.83 47.65
C GLN A 182 11.20 51.24 48.23
N ASP A 183 11.12 52.27 47.38
CA ASP A 183 10.80 53.63 47.82
C ASP A 183 9.38 53.74 48.39
N TYR A 184 8.50 52.81 48.01
CA TYR A 184 7.11 52.88 48.39
C TYR A 184 6.81 52.28 49.74
N ASN A 185 7.60 51.37 50.34
CA ASN A 185 7.26 50.77 51.64
C ASN A 185 8.33 49.94 52.38
N ASP A 186 8.71 50.41 53.57
CA ASP A 186 8.75 49.56 54.77
C ASP A 186 7.47 49.69 55.64
N GLU A 187 6.55 50.64 55.37
CA GLU A 187 5.40 50.92 56.28
C GLU A 187 4.00 50.50 55.80
N ASN A 188 3.78 50.15 54.53
CA ASN A 188 2.41 50.02 53.96
C ASN A 188 2.20 48.71 53.12
N ILE A 189 3.09 47.70 53.21
CA ILE A 189 2.91 46.36 52.58
C ILE A 189 2.31 45.38 53.59
N ASN A 190 1.05 45.58 53.98
CA ASN A 190 0.27 44.55 54.69
C ASN A 190 -1.12 44.33 54.07
N CYS A 191 -1.37 44.83 52.86
CA CYS A 191 -2.74 44.92 52.32
C CYS A 191 -3.06 43.94 51.19
N PHE A 192 -2.12 43.10 50.71
CA PHE A 192 -2.30 42.38 49.43
C PHE A 192 -2.11 40.85 49.45
N ASN A 193 -2.01 40.23 50.62
CA ASN A 193 -1.75 38.78 50.71
C ASN A 193 -2.99 37.86 50.74
N ASP A 194 -4.22 38.38 50.67
CA ASP A 194 -5.40 37.53 50.65
C ASP A 194 -6.03 37.49 49.26
N GLY A 195 -5.50 36.59 48.42
CA GLY A 195 -6.01 36.35 47.08
C GLY A 195 -5.61 34.98 46.56
N ASP A 196 -6.18 33.94 47.17
CA ASP A 196 -6.21 32.56 46.69
C ASP A 196 -6.41 32.49 45.16
N VAL A 197 -5.33 32.28 44.42
CA VAL A 197 -5.43 31.84 43.02
C VAL A 197 -5.44 30.32 43.02
N ASN A 198 -6.63 29.80 43.30
CA ASN A 198 -6.99 28.40 43.11
C ASN A 198 -7.06 28.11 41.60
N SER A 199 -5.92 27.83 40.97
CA SER A 199 -5.84 27.44 39.56
C SER A 199 -6.15 25.95 39.42
N ASN A 200 -7.43 25.60 39.50
CA ASN A 200 -7.96 24.38 38.91
C ASN A 200 -8.38 24.65 37.47
N ASP A 201 -8.21 23.61 36.66
CA ASP A 201 -8.85 23.38 35.36
C ASP A 201 -8.20 24.00 34.12
N THR A 202 -7.37 23.20 33.45
CA THR A 202 -7.06 23.37 32.02
C THR A 202 -7.38 22.07 31.31
N THR A 203 -8.66 21.87 31.04
CA THR A 203 -9.16 20.83 30.14
C THR A 203 -8.83 21.23 28.70
N LEU A 204 -7.85 20.54 28.12
CA LEU A 204 -7.51 20.59 26.69
C LEU A 204 -8.67 20.02 25.87
N VAL A 205 -9.46 20.91 25.26
CA VAL A 205 -10.41 20.54 24.20
C VAL A 205 -9.61 20.33 22.91
N THR A 206 -9.35 19.07 22.57
CA THR A 206 -8.92 18.64 21.25
C THR A 206 -10.09 18.81 20.27
N ARG A 207 -9.99 19.78 19.37
CA ARG A 207 -10.87 19.85 18.18
C ARG A 207 -10.32 18.93 17.09
N SER A 208 -11.20 18.03 16.62
CA SER A 208 -11.05 17.22 15.41
C SER A 208 -11.35 18.04 14.15
#